data_AF-A0A6L7I010-F1
#
_entry.id   AF-A0A6L7I010-F1
#
_cell.length_a   1.000
_cell.length_b   1.000
_cell.length_c   1.000
_cell.angle_alpha   90.00
_cell.angle_beta   90.00
_cell.angle_gamma   90.00
#
_symmetry.space_group_name_H-M   'P 1'
#
loop_
_entity.id
_entity.type
_entity.pdbx_description
1 polymer ?
#
loop_
_entity_poly.entity_id
_entity_poly.type
_entity_poly.pdbx_seq_one_letter_code
_entity_poly.pdbx_strand_id
1 'polypeptide(L)'
;MSNQKGFTLIELVVVIIILGILAVTAAPKFINLQSDARKSTVSGLEAAIKGADSLVQSKSLIAGNETQASTATPAPTVTVDAAGTTVALNYGHAKAVWTGSLANALDINAATSGTTAEWLYVEDADTNSIYFYPQGQTSPKAAQDAGTCYVQYVNALTAYGAITVNTVVTGC
;
A
#
# COMPACT_ATOMS: atom_id res chain seq x y z
N MET A 1 22.58 34.93 48.26
CA MET A 1 21.88 33.69 48.62
C MET A 1 20.67 33.56 47.71
N SER A 2 20.68 32.60 46.78
CA SER A 2 19.54 32.37 45.89
C SER A 2 18.42 31.68 46.68
N ASN A 3 17.25 32.31 46.74
CA ASN A 3 16.05 31.71 47.32
C ASN A 3 15.60 30.54 46.45
N GLN A 4 15.96 29.31 46.83
CA GLN A 4 15.33 28.11 46.27
C GLN A 4 13.89 28.06 46.78
N LYS A 5 12.95 28.54 45.97
CA LYS A 5 11.53 28.25 46.16
C LYS A 5 11.32 26.77 45.83
N GLY A 6 11.18 25.94 46.86
CA GLY A 6 10.77 24.55 46.69
C GLY A 6 9.37 24.48 46.10
N PHE A 7 9.14 23.51 45.21
CA PHE A 7 7.81 23.17 44.70
C PHE A 7 6.93 22.69 45.85
N THR A 8 5.68 23.16 45.93
CA THR A 8 4.76 22.68 46.97
C THR A 8 4.19 21.31 46.60
N LEU A 9 3.89 20.48 47.61
CA LEU A 9 3.26 19.18 47.39
C LEU A 9 1.90 19.33 46.67
N ILE A 10 1.16 20.41 46.96
CA ILE A 10 -0.15 20.65 46.33
C ILE A 10 -0.02 21.00 44.84
N GLU A 11 1.02 21.75 44.43
CA GLU A 11 1.26 22.02 43.01
C GLU A 11 1.53 20.74 42.24
N LEU A 12 2.31 19.82 42.81
CA LEU A 12 2.58 18.53 42.18
C LEU A 12 1.32 17.67 42.05
N VAL A 13 0.47 17.65 43.08
CA VAL A 13 -0.81 16.92 43.07
C VAL A 13 -1.79 17.49 42.04
N VAL A 14 -1.91 18.81 41.93
CA VAL A 14 -2.80 19.43 40.95
C VAL A 14 -2.34 19.13 39.52
N VAL A 15 -1.03 19.14 39.26
CA VAL A 15 -0.48 18.83 37.93
C VAL A 15 -0.82 17.40 37.50
N ILE A 16 -0.62 16.40 38.36
CA ILE A 16 -0.96 15.01 38.02
C ILE A 16 -2.47 14.81 37.81
N ILE A 17 -3.32 15.53 38.54
CA ILE A 17 -4.78 15.49 38.35
C ILE A 17 -5.15 16.06 36.97
N ILE A 18 -4.59 17.21 36.60
CA ILE A 18 -4.85 17.83 35.29
C ILE A 18 -4.37 16.91 34.16
N LEU A 19 -3.15 16.35 34.27
CA LEU A 19 -2.63 15.39 33.29
C LEU A 19 -3.51 14.12 33.21
N GLY A 20 -4.05 13.65 34.33
CA GLY A 20 -4.99 12.53 34.37
C GLY A 20 -6.27 12.79 33.57
N ILE A 21 -6.89 13.97 33.74
CA ILE A 21 -8.11 14.36 33.00
C ILE A 21 -7.83 14.49 31.49
N LEU A 22 -6.71 15.12 31.12
CA LEU A 22 -6.30 15.28 29.73
C LEU A 22 -5.99 13.92 29.07
N ALA A 23 -5.37 13.00 29.79
CA ALA A 23 -5.06 11.67 29.26
C ALA A 23 -6.33 10.87 28.94
N VAL A 24 -7.31 10.86 29.84
CA VAL A 24 -8.57 10.09 29.66
C VAL A 24 -9.40 10.63 28.49
N THR A 25 -9.43 11.95 28.30
CA THR A 25 -10.19 12.57 27.20
C THR A 25 -9.49 12.46 25.85
N ALA A 26 -8.15 12.45 25.82
CA ALA A 26 -7.38 12.36 24.58
C ALA A 26 -7.24 10.91 24.06
N ALA A 27 -7.10 9.91 24.93
CA ALA A 27 -6.80 8.54 24.54
C ALA A 27 -7.80 7.92 23.53
N PRO A 28 -9.14 8.06 23.67
CA PRO A 28 -10.08 7.52 22.69
C PRO A 28 -9.94 8.16 21.31
N LYS A 29 -9.63 9.45 21.25
CA LYS A 29 -9.44 10.18 19.98
C LYS A 29 -8.15 9.75 19.28
N PHE A 30 -7.06 9.55 20.03
CA PHE A 30 -5.80 9.07 19.46
C PHE A 30 -5.89 7.66 18.86
N ILE A 31 -6.69 6.76 19.43
CA ILE A 31 -6.88 5.40 18.90
C ILE A 31 -7.60 5.43 17.54
N ASN A 32 -8.66 6.22 17.41
CA ASN A 32 -9.41 6.33 16.15
C ASN A 32 -8.58 6.96 15.02
N LEU A 33 -7.74 7.95 15.35
CA LEU A 33 -6.88 8.61 14.34
C LEU A 33 -5.86 7.68 13.70
N GLN A 34 -5.36 6.67 14.41
CA GLN A 34 -4.41 5.70 13.84
C GLN A 34 -5.09 4.78 12.83
N SER A 35 -6.29 4.28 13.16
CA SER A 35 -7.10 3.46 12.25
C SER A 35 -7.49 4.28 11.01
N ASP A 36 -8.00 5.50 11.20
CA ASP A 36 -8.40 6.37 10.08
C ASP A 36 -7.21 6.75 9.19
N ALA A 37 -6.04 7.03 9.78
CA ALA A 37 -4.82 7.28 9.02
C ALA A 37 -4.46 6.08 8.15
N ARG A 38 -4.52 4.86 8.69
CA ARG A 38 -4.22 3.64 7.94
C ARG A 38 -5.24 3.36 6.83
N LYS A 39 -6.53 3.59 7.08
CA LYS A 39 -7.57 3.50 6.04
C LYS A 39 -7.28 4.48 4.89
N SER A 40 -6.84 5.68 5.23
CA SER A 40 -6.47 6.70 4.25
C SER A 40 -5.21 6.31 3.47
N THR A 41 -4.19 5.70 4.08
CA THR A 41 -2.99 5.27 3.35
C THR A 41 -3.29 4.12 2.38
N VAL A 42 -4.11 3.15 2.79
CA VAL A 42 -4.56 2.05 1.92
C VAL A 42 -5.37 2.60 0.74
N SER A 43 -6.28 3.54 0.98
CA SER A 43 -7.04 4.20 -0.10
C SER A 43 -6.13 5.04 -1.00
N GLY A 44 -5.09 5.67 -0.45
CA GLY A 44 -4.08 6.40 -1.20
C GLY A 44 -3.27 5.47 -2.12
N LEU A 45 -2.91 4.28 -1.65
CA LEU A 45 -2.22 3.27 -2.44
C LEU A 45 -3.09 2.78 -3.61
N GLU A 46 -4.39 2.56 -3.40
CA GLU A 46 -5.32 2.22 -4.47
C GLU A 46 -5.29 3.26 -5.61
N ALA A 47 -5.36 4.54 -5.24
CA ALA A 47 -5.30 5.63 -6.21
C ALA A 47 -3.96 5.67 -6.95
N ALA A 48 -2.85 5.45 -6.24
CA ALA A 48 -1.51 5.37 -6.83
C ALA A 48 -1.40 4.22 -7.83
N ILE A 49 -1.92 3.03 -7.48
CA ILE A 49 -1.95 1.85 -8.35
C ILE A 49 -2.75 2.13 -9.62
N LYS A 50 -3.95 2.69 -9.50
CA LYS A 50 -4.80 3.05 -10.66
C LYS A 50 -4.12 4.10 -11.55
N GLY A 51 -3.46 5.09 -10.95
CA GLY A 51 -2.72 6.12 -11.67
C GLY A 51 -1.53 5.55 -12.44
N ALA A 52 -0.71 4.72 -11.79
CA ALA A 52 0.44 4.08 -12.42
C ALA A 52 0.02 3.14 -13.55
N ASP A 53 -1.04 2.35 -13.34
CA ASP A 53 -1.56 1.46 -14.37
C ASP A 53 -2.09 2.21 -15.61
N SER A 54 -2.78 3.33 -15.41
CA SER A 54 -3.22 4.21 -16.52
C SER A 54 -2.06 4.74 -17.35
N LEU A 55 -0.94 5.11 -16.70
CA LEU A 55 0.28 5.54 -17.39
C LEU A 55 0.95 4.39 -18.17
N VAL A 56 1.02 3.20 -17.57
CA VAL A 56 1.53 2.00 -18.22
C VAL A 56 0.67 1.63 -19.43
N GLN A 57 -0.65 1.63 -19.29
CA GLN A 57 -1.60 1.37 -20.36
C GLN A 57 -1.46 2.38 -21.50
N SER A 58 -1.31 3.66 -21.18
CA SER A 58 -1.10 4.72 -22.18
C SER A 58 0.17 4.47 -22.99
N LYS A 59 1.27 4.06 -22.34
CA LYS A 59 2.51 3.68 -23.02
C LYS A 59 2.34 2.43 -23.89
N SER A 60 1.56 1.46 -23.42
CA SER A 60 1.29 0.23 -24.17
C SER A 60 0.49 0.49 -25.44
N LEU A 61 -0.53 1.34 -25.35
CA LEU A 61 -1.33 1.78 -26.50
C LEU A 61 -0.48 2.47 -27.56
N ILE A 62 0.47 3.32 -27.14
CA ILE A 62 1.40 3.99 -28.06
C ILE A 62 2.36 2.97 -28.70
N ALA A 63 2.79 1.97 -27.93
CA ALA A 63 3.66 0.89 -28.42
C ALA A 63 2.93 -0.14 -29.29
N GLY A 64 1.58 -0.15 -29.32
CA GLY A 64 0.77 -1.10 -30.08
C GLY A 64 0.83 -2.52 -29.53
N ASN A 65 1.07 -2.69 -28.23
CA ASN A 65 1.15 -3.99 -27.58
C ASN A 65 0.06 -4.24 -26.53
N GLU A 66 -1.00 -3.42 -26.54
CA GLU A 66 -2.12 -3.47 -25.60
C GLU A 66 -2.98 -4.73 -25.73
N THR A 67 -2.95 -5.38 -26.89
CA THR A 67 -3.69 -6.63 -27.13
C THR A 67 -2.84 -7.87 -26.91
N GLN A 68 -1.56 -7.72 -26.55
CA GLN A 68 -0.64 -8.85 -26.40
C GLN A 68 -0.73 -9.46 -25.01
N ALA A 69 -0.91 -10.79 -24.97
CA ALA A 69 -0.82 -11.55 -23.74
C ALA A 69 0.61 -11.55 -23.18
N SER A 70 0.76 -11.70 -21.87
CA SER A 70 2.08 -11.79 -21.23
C SER A 70 2.94 -12.96 -21.71
N THR A 71 2.32 -13.98 -22.31
CA THR A 71 2.97 -15.17 -22.86
C THR A 71 3.34 -15.03 -24.34
N ALA A 72 3.10 -13.88 -24.97
CA ALA A 72 3.51 -13.64 -26.35
C ALA A 72 5.05 -13.74 -26.51
N THR A 73 5.52 -13.97 -27.73
CA THR A 73 6.95 -14.04 -28.04
C THR A 73 7.29 -13.03 -29.14
N PRO A 74 8.07 -11.97 -28.83
CA PRO A 74 8.60 -11.62 -27.51
C PRO A 74 7.50 -11.21 -26.51
N ALA A 75 7.78 -11.33 -25.21
CA ALA A 75 6.84 -10.89 -24.17
C ALA A 75 6.68 -9.36 -24.21
N PRO A 76 5.45 -8.82 -24.06
CA PRO A 76 5.19 -7.41 -24.19
C PRO A 76 5.74 -6.63 -22.98
N THR A 77 6.43 -5.52 -23.28
CA THR A 77 6.95 -4.58 -22.28
C THR A 77 6.77 -3.14 -22.73
N VAL A 78 6.84 -2.20 -21.79
CA VAL A 78 6.97 -0.77 -22.07
C VAL A 78 8.10 -0.16 -21.25
N THR A 79 8.81 0.80 -21.83
CA THR A 79 9.85 1.56 -21.14
C THR A 79 9.24 2.76 -20.40
N VAL A 80 9.52 2.86 -19.11
CA VAL A 80 8.90 3.87 -18.21
C VAL A 80 9.81 5.07 -17.92
N ASP A 81 11.12 4.95 -18.11
CA ASP A 81 12.07 6.04 -17.88
C ASP A 81 13.14 6.14 -18.99
N ALA A 82 14.02 7.14 -18.87
CA ALA A 82 15.14 7.34 -19.80
C ALA A 82 16.32 6.36 -19.55
N ALA A 83 16.35 5.69 -18.40
CA ALA A 83 17.37 4.71 -18.04
C ALA A 83 17.13 3.34 -18.71
N GLY A 84 15.96 3.15 -19.32
CA GLY A 84 15.59 1.91 -19.99
C GLY A 84 14.86 0.91 -19.08
N THR A 85 14.36 1.36 -17.93
CA THR A 85 13.56 0.52 -17.04
C THR A 85 12.27 0.13 -17.75
N THR A 86 11.94 -1.16 -17.72
CA THR A 86 10.77 -1.71 -18.41
C THR A 86 9.75 -2.30 -17.44
N VAL A 87 8.48 -2.24 -17.82
CA VAL A 87 7.38 -2.89 -17.12
C VAL A 87 6.88 -4.05 -17.98
N ALA A 88 6.84 -5.26 -17.42
CA ALA A 88 6.24 -6.42 -18.07
C ALA A 88 4.72 -6.30 -18.11
N LEU A 89 4.12 -6.64 -19.25
CA LEU A 89 2.69 -6.41 -19.50
C LEU A 89 1.88 -7.70 -19.63
N ASN A 90 0.58 -7.57 -19.40
CA ASN A 90 -0.47 -8.47 -19.85
C ASN A 90 -1.64 -7.63 -20.36
N TYR A 91 -1.95 -7.73 -21.65
CA TYR A 91 -3.01 -6.96 -22.32
C TYR A 91 -2.95 -5.45 -22.03
N GLY A 92 -1.74 -4.91 -22.15
CA GLY A 92 -1.46 -3.48 -22.01
C GLY A 92 -1.38 -2.94 -20.59
N HIS A 93 -1.68 -3.76 -19.59
CA HIS A 93 -1.55 -3.41 -18.19
C HIS A 93 -0.34 -4.09 -17.56
N ALA A 94 0.16 -3.55 -16.45
CA ALA A 94 1.28 -4.16 -15.72
C ALA A 94 0.93 -5.60 -15.31
N LYS A 95 1.86 -6.54 -15.41
CA LYS A 95 1.65 -7.87 -14.81
C LYS A 95 1.48 -7.73 -13.31
N ALA A 96 0.62 -8.54 -12.71
CA ALA A 96 0.41 -8.60 -11.27
C ALA A 96 1.54 -9.33 -10.53
N VAL A 97 2.77 -8.86 -10.75
CA VAL A 97 3.99 -9.29 -10.08
C VAL A 97 4.77 -8.04 -9.69
N TRP A 98 5.57 -8.12 -8.63
CA TRP A 98 6.39 -7.02 -8.18
C TRP A 98 7.60 -6.83 -9.09
N THR A 99 8.49 -7.82 -9.13
CA THR A 99 9.77 -7.73 -9.83
C THR A 99 9.57 -7.65 -11.34
N GLY A 100 10.16 -6.63 -11.97
CA GLY A 100 10.08 -6.41 -13.42
C GLY A 100 8.74 -5.87 -13.92
N SER A 101 7.80 -5.55 -13.02
CA SER A 101 6.50 -4.98 -13.37
C SER A 101 6.12 -3.86 -12.42
N LEU A 102 5.34 -4.12 -11.37
CA LEU A 102 4.80 -3.06 -10.51
C LEU A 102 5.87 -2.31 -9.73
N ALA A 103 7.00 -2.94 -9.39
CA ALA A 103 8.14 -2.26 -8.77
C ALA A 103 8.72 -1.13 -9.64
N ASN A 104 8.55 -1.23 -10.96
CA ASN A 104 9.04 -0.25 -11.92
C ASN A 104 7.97 0.81 -12.26
N ALA A 105 6.70 0.56 -11.90
CA ALA A 105 5.59 1.48 -12.16
C ALA A 105 5.17 2.26 -10.89
N LEU A 106 5.41 1.71 -9.71
CA LEU A 106 5.03 2.27 -8.42
C LEU A 106 6.26 2.75 -7.65
N ASP A 107 6.18 3.95 -7.10
CA ASP A 107 7.17 4.49 -6.18
C ASP A 107 6.73 4.24 -4.73
N ILE A 108 6.83 2.98 -4.30
CA ILE A 108 6.49 2.55 -2.94
C ILE A 108 7.58 1.65 -2.35
N ASN A 109 7.79 1.74 -1.04
CA ASN A 109 8.70 0.85 -0.32
C ASN A 109 7.98 -0.44 0.10
N ALA A 110 8.09 -1.48 -0.72
CA ALA A 110 7.41 -2.75 -0.50
C ALA A 110 8.37 -3.95 -0.45
N ALA A 111 8.05 -4.94 0.40
CA ALA A 111 8.80 -6.20 0.52
C ALA A 111 7.86 -7.40 0.72
N THR A 112 8.35 -8.62 0.53
CA THR A 112 7.57 -9.85 0.82
C THR A 112 7.46 -10.12 2.32
N SER A 113 8.38 -9.59 3.12
CA SER A 113 8.45 -9.75 4.58
C SER A 113 9.38 -8.71 5.20
N GLY A 114 9.41 -8.63 6.53
CA GLY A 114 10.35 -7.81 7.29
C GLY A 114 9.71 -6.58 7.94
N THR A 115 10.56 -5.76 8.57
CA THR A 115 10.14 -4.60 9.40
C THR A 115 10.70 -3.27 8.90
N THR A 116 11.31 -3.25 7.73
CA THR A 116 11.90 -2.03 7.13
C THR A 116 11.06 -1.47 5.97
N ALA A 117 10.22 -2.30 5.36
CA ALA A 117 9.30 -1.88 4.30
C ALA A 117 8.02 -1.27 4.90
N GLU A 118 7.47 -0.24 4.26
CA GLU A 118 6.17 0.33 4.63
C GLU A 118 5.04 -0.64 4.28
N TRP A 119 5.15 -1.26 3.10
CA TRP A 119 4.18 -2.19 2.56
C TRP A 119 4.76 -3.60 2.52
N LEU A 120 3.92 -4.58 2.85
CA LEU A 120 4.18 -5.97 2.56
C LEU A 120 3.35 -6.38 1.35
N TYR A 121 3.86 -7.30 0.53
CA TYR A 121 3.13 -7.84 -0.60
C TYR A 121 3.13 -9.36 -0.67
N VAL A 122 2.06 -9.92 -1.24
CA VAL A 122 1.94 -11.33 -1.60
C VAL A 122 1.44 -11.42 -3.04
N GLU A 123 2.17 -12.16 -3.87
CA GLU A 123 1.76 -12.49 -5.23
C GLU A 123 0.89 -13.75 -5.22
N ASP A 124 -0.15 -13.74 -6.04
CA ASP A 124 -1.07 -14.85 -6.24
C ASP A 124 -1.14 -15.20 -7.72
N ALA A 125 -0.33 -16.18 -8.12
CA ALA A 125 -0.24 -16.63 -9.50
C ALA A 125 -1.53 -17.30 -10.01
N ASP A 126 -2.34 -17.89 -9.12
CA ASP A 126 -3.57 -18.58 -9.51
C ASP A 126 -4.63 -17.58 -10.01
N THR A 127 -4.65 -16.39 -9.40
CA THR A 127 -5.61 -15.33 -9.74
C THR A 127 -4.99 -14.19 -10.56
N ASN A 128 -3.70 -14.29 -10.93
CA ASN A 128 -2.91 -13.21 -11.51
C ASN A 128 -3.13 -11.88 -10.77
N SER A 129 -2.93 -11.94 -9.45
CA SER A 129 -3.10 -10.79 -8.57
C SER A 129 -1.93 -10.60 -7.62
N ILE A 130 -1.79 -9.38 -7.10
CA ILE A 130 -0.85 -9.05 -6.04
C ILE A 130 -1.59 -8.25 -4.98
N TYR A 131 -1.33 -8.59 -3.72
CA TYR A 131 -1.89 -7.92 -2.56
C TYR A 131 -0.81 -7.05 -1.93
N PHE A 132 -1.16 -5.82 -1.56
CA PHE A 132 -0.35 -4.93 -0.75
C PHE A 132 -1.07 -4.63 0.56
N TYR A 133 -0.38 -4.74 1.69
CA TYR A 133 -0.94 -4.49 3.01
C TYR A 133 0.10 -3.79 3.90
N PRO A 134 -0.33 -2.91 4.83
CA PRO A 134 0.61 -2.19 5.67
C PRO A 134 1.44 -3.12 6.54
N GLN A 135 2.69 -2.74 6.82
CA GLN A 135 3.52 -3.45 7.78
C GLN A 135 2.81 -3.60 9.15
N GLY A 136 2.95 -4.79 9.76
CA GLY A 136 2.34 -5.10 11.05
C GLY A 136 0.85 -5.48 10.95
N GLN A 137 0.33 -5.69 9.75
CA GLN A 137 -0.98 -6.29 9.51
C GLN A 137 -0.84 -7.75 9.10
N THR A 138 -1.88 -8.55 9.41
CA THR A 138 -1.95 -9.94 8.98
C THR A 138 -2.07 -10.01 7.46
N SER A 139 -1.37 -10.95 6.84
CA SER A 139 -1.45 -11.15 5.39
C SER A 139 -2.88 -11.45 4.95
N PRO A 140 -3.37 -10.85 3.85
CA PRO A 140 -4.66 -11.19 3.23
C PRO A 140 -4.73 -12.63 2.72
N LYS A 141 -3.57 -13.27 2.51
CA LYS A 141 -3.44 -14.66 2.05
C LYS A 141 -2.93 -15.58 3.18
N ALA A 142 -3.05 -15.18 4.44
CA ALA A 142 -2.78 -16.06 5.57
C ALA A 142 -3.73 -17.27 5.54
N ALA A 143 -3.20 -18.46 5.85
CA ALA A 143 -3.98 -19.70 5.83
C ALA A 143 -5.08 -19.74 6.92
N GLN A 144 -4.90 -18.97 7.98
CA GLN A 144 -5.81 -18.81 9.10
C GLN A 144 -5.93 -17.30 9.37
N ASP A 145 -7.15 -16.81 9.62
CA ASP A 145 -7.44 -15.41 9.95
C ASP A 145 -6.87 -14.40 8.93
N ALA A 146 -7.24 -14.56 7.66
CA ALA A 146 -6.85 -13.66 6.59
C ALA A 146 -7.10 -12.18 6.94
N GLY A 147 -6.07 -11.35 6.77
CA GLY A 147 -6.14 -9.92 7.06
C GLY A 147 -7.11 -9.17 6.15
N THR A 148 -7.73 -8.11 6.67
CA THR A 148 -8.75 -7.31 5.95
C THR A 148 -8.35 -5.83 5.83
N CYS A 149 -7.05 -5.56 5.71
CA CYS A 149 -6.47 -4.23 5.50
C CYS A 149 -5.47 -4.30 4.33
N TYR A 150 -5.96 -4.16 3.09
CA TYR A 150 -5.14 -4.34 1.89
C TYR A 150 -5.72 -3.69 0.62
N VAL A 151 -4.84 -3.53 -0.37
CA VAL A 151 -5.20 -3.30 -1.78
C VAL A 151 -4.78 -4.51 -2.60
N GLN A 152 -5.67 -5.01 -3.46
CA GLN A 152 -5.41 -6.10 -4.40
C GLN A 152 -5.44 -5.54 -5.82
N TYR A 153 -4.34 -5.71 -6.56
CA TYR A 153 -4.27 -5.45 -7.99
C TYR A 153 -4.44 -6.77 -8.75
N VAL A 154 -5.38 -6.82 -9.70
CA VAL A 154 -5.68 -8.01 -10.51
C VAL A 154 -5.53 -7.69 -11.99
N ASN A 155 -4.63 -8.42 -12.65
CA ASN A 155 -4.52 -8.43 -14.10
C ASN A 155 -4.61 -9.88 -14.63
N ALA A 156 -5.83 -10.43 -14.60
CA ALA A 156 -6.18 -11.73 -15.16
C ALA A 156 -6.79 -11.62 -16.57
N LEU A 157 -6.46 -10.56 -17.30
CA LEU A 157 -7.01 -10.30 -18.63
C LEU A 157 -6.62 -11.40 -19.62
N THR A 158 -7.56 -11.75 -20.50
CA THR A 158 -7.38 -12.64 -21.67
C THR A 158 -7.69 -11.94 -22.99
N ALA A 159 -8.04 -10.65 -22.91
CA ALA A 159 -8.23 -9.72 -24.01
C ALA A 159 -8.01 -8.30 -23.46
N TYR A 160 -7.77 -7.33 -24.35
CA TYR A 160 -7.69 -5.93 -23.96
C TYR A 160 -8.97 -5.49 -23.24
N GLY A 161 -8.83 -4.83 -22.10
CA GLY A 161 -9.94 -4.49 -21.22
C GLY A 161 -9.47 -3.82 -19.94
N ALA A 162 -10.39 -3.57 -19.01
CA ALA A 162 -10.07 -2.93 -17.74
C ALA A 162 -9.57 -3.94 -16.70
N ILE A 163 -8.53 -3.58 -15.96
CA ILE A 163 -8.09 -4.30 -14.76
C ILE A 163 -9.04 -4.09 -13.58
N THR A 164 -8.86 -4.90 -12.54
CA THR A 164 -9.58 -4.74 -11.28
C THR A 164 -8.60 -4.38 -10.16
N VAL A 165 -8.95 -3.35 -9.38
CA VAL A 165 -8.25 -3.01 -8.13
C VAL A 165 -9.27 -3.01 -7.01
N ASN A 166 -9.10 -3.91 -6.05
CA ASN A 166 -9.99 -4.07 -4.91
C ASN A 166 -9.31 -3.55 -3.64
N THR A 167 -10.07 -2.87 -2.79
CA THR A 167 -9.54 -2.33 -1.53
C THR A 167 -10.41 -2.78 -0.37
N VAL A 168 -9.79 -3.29 0.68
CA VAL A 168 -10.47 -3.70 1.92
C VAL A 168 -9.80 -3.02 3.10
N VAL A 169 -10.60 -2.30 3.90
CA VAL A 169 -10.10 -1.46 5.00
C VAL A 169 -10.77 -1.74 6.35
N THR A 170 -11.51 -2.84 6.45
CA THR A 170 -12.27 -3.18 7.67
C THR A 170 -11.39 -3.62 8.83
N GLY A 171 -10.19 -4.13 8.53
CA GLY A 171 -9.18 -4.53 9.52
C GLY A 171 -8.08 -3.48 9.73
N CYS A 172 -8.20 -2.33 9.07
CA CYS A 172 -7.42 -1.13 9.38
C CYS A 172 -8.11 -0.39 10.54
#